data_AF-A0A2D7VXR2-F1
#
_entry.id   AF-A0A2D7VXR2-F1
#
_cell.length_a   1.000
_cell.length_b   1.000
_cell.length_c   1.000
_cell.angle_alpha   90.00
_cell.angle_beta   90.00
_cell.angle_gamma   90.00
#
_symmetry.space_group_name_H-M   'P 1'
#
loop_
_entity.id
_entity.type
_entity.pdbx_description
1 polymer ?
#
loop_
_entity_poly.entity_id
_entity_poly.type
_entity_poly.pdbx_seq_one_letter_code
_entity_poly.pdbx_strand_id
1 'polypeptide(L)'
;MADTTPAYLRGFILPMDLGEKNVWTAQSSFTQQGPRTGDPQALQSSPMRMIATGSQSSNGDLTIVTRGAGSSNQGRFTFTQNNDSPTIEYGRDSFNGISGFEYIYQSGSGALFNHYYTPTTHIDSEESIYLCYYKLDTSSANKAGYTKIKKDGTKTETIVYSQLSFVTQTQKFHPNIVTLQDGSMMFFHIIEDSGKANIRAHRSEDGTSWIE
;
A
#
# COMPACT_ATOMS: atom_id res chain seq x y z
N MET A 1 -69.32 17.40 12.84
CA MET A 1 -68.31 18.26 13.49
C MET A 1 -67.09 18.27 12.58
N ALA A 2 -66.60 19.45 12.19
CA ALA A 2 -65.42 19.58 11.34
C ALA A 2 -64.14 19.29 12.13
N ASP A 3 -63.18 18.62 11.50
CA ASP A 3 -61.85 18.34 12.05
C ASP A 3 -61.12 19.67 12.34
N THR A 4 -60.74 19.88 13.60
CA THR A 4 -60.08 21.10 14.08
C THR A 4 -58.57 20.92 14.25
N THR A 5 -58.01 19.81 13.78
CA THR A 5 -56.59 19.50 13.97
C THR A 5 -55.70 20.40 13.10
N PRO A 6 -54.76 21.18 13.68
CA PRO A 6 -53.88 22.06 12.92
C PRO A 6 -52.96 21.29 11.97
N ALA A 7 -52.68 21.86 10.78
CA ALA A 7 -51.86 21.24 9.73
C ALA A 7 -50.39 20.97 10.13
N TYR A 8 -49.90 21.58 11.21
CA TYR A 8 -48.53 21.42 11.68
C TYR A 8 -48.48 21.34 13.21
N LEU A 9 -48.26 20.13 13.74
CA LEU A 9 -47.89 19.90 15.13
C LEU A 9 -46.36 19.96 15.25
N ARG A 10 -45.82 20.99 15.89
CA ARG A 10 -44.38 21.08 16.19
C ARG A 10 -44.06 20.22 17.42
N GLY A 11 -43.49 19.05 17.18
CA GLY A 11 -42.65 18.27 18.10
C GLY A 11 -43.26 17.90 19.45
N PHE A 12 -43.79 16.68 19.56
CA PHE A 12 -43.99 16.05 20.86
C PHE A 12 -42.66 15.49 21.36
N ILE A 13 -42.25 15.89 22.58
CA ILE A 13 -41.25 15.15 23.34
C ILE A 13 -41.97 13.91 23.85
N LEU A 14 -41.68 12.77 23.22
CA LEU A 14 -42.26 11.50 23.62
C LEU A 14 -41.44 10.92 24.77
N PRO A 15 -42.06 10.62 25.93
CA PRO A 15 -41.36 10.05 27.08
C PRO A 15 -41.05 8.55 26.92
N MET A 16 -41.31 7.96 25.74
CA MET A 16 -41.13 6.54 25.46
C MET A 16 -40.69 6.30 24.02
N ASP A 17 -39.92 5.24 23.79
CA ASP A 17 -39.48 4.83 22.46
C ASP A 17 -40.67 4.50 21.55
N LEU A 18 -40.73 5.13 20.39
CA LEU A 18 -41.79 4.95 19.41
C LEU A 18 -41.49 3.70 18.56
N GLY A 19 -41.89 2.54 19.06
CA GLY A 19 -41.84 1.25 18.33
C GLY A 19 -43.23 0.78 17.90
N GLU A 20 -43.29 -0.23 17.03
CA GLU A 20 -44.54 -0.83 16.51
C GLU A 20 -45.53 -1.23 17.62
N LYS A 21 -45.01 -1.65 18.78
CA LYS A 21 -45.80 -2.02 19.97
C LYS A 21 -46.49 -0.83 20.66
N ASN A 22 -46.03 0.39 20.41
CA ASN A 22 -46.45 1.61 21.10
C ASN A 22 -47.22 2.57 20.17
N VAL A 23 -47.55 2.14 18.95
CA VAL A 23 -48.35 2.91 17.99
C VAL A 23 -49.76 2.33 17.92
N TRP A 24 -50.78 3.19 18.00
CA TRP A 24 -52.17 2.77 17.89
C TRP A 24 -52.53 2.46 16.43
N THR A 25 -52.30 1.22 16.03
CA THR A 25 -52.42 0.76 14.63
C THR A 25 -53.83 0.84 14.03
N ALA A 26 -54.88 0.95 14.87
CA ALA A 26 -56.25 1.11 14.41
C ALA A 26 -56.61 2.55 13.97
N GLN A 27 -55.79 3.54 14.35
CA GLN A 27 -56.02 4.97 14.07
C GLN A 27 -54.81 5.63 13.39
N SER A 28 -53.70 4.90 13.23
CA SER A 28 -52.47 5.43 12.64
C SER A 28 -51.94 4.45 11.62
N SER A 29 -51.62 4.96 10.44
CA SER A 29 -50.78 4.24 9.48
C SER A 29 -49.33 4.70 9.67
N PHE A 30 -48.39 3.78 9.59
CA PHE A 30 -46.98 4.08 9.56
C PHE A 30 -46.35 3.34 8.40
N THR A 31 -45.42 3.99 7.74
CA THR A 31 -44.57 3.38 6.72
C THR A 31 -43.16 3.35 7.27
N GLN A 32 -42.52 2.19 7.29
CA GLN A 32 -41.09 2.17 7.55
C GLN A 32 -40.40 2.94 6.43
N GLN A 33 -39.47 3.80 6.82
CA GLN A 33 -38.51 4.34 5.87
C GLN A 33 -37.75 3.16 5.27
N GLY A 34 -37.58 3.16 3.95
CA GLY A 34 -36.88 2.11 3.22
C GLY A 34 -35.49 1.83 3.80
N PRO A 35 -34.82 0.75 3.34
CA PRO A 35 -33.61 0.24 3.97
C PRO A 35 -32.57 1.34 4.20
N ARG A 36 -32.38 1.70 5.47
CA ARG A 36 -31.31 2.61 5.90
C ARG A 36 -30.11 1.76 6.27
N THR A 37 -28.95 2.14 5.75
CA THR A 37 -27.69 1.54 6.18
C THR A 37 -27.51 1.82 7.69
N GLY A 38 -27.56 0.76 8.50
CA GLY A 38 -27.20 0.81 9.91
C GLY A 38 -25.70 0.55 10.09
N ASP A 39 -25.23 0.64 11.34
CA ASP A 39 -23.88 0.22 11.68
C ASP A 39 -23.73 -1.29 11.45
N PRO A 40 -22.80 -1.74 10.59
CA PRO A 40 -22.60 -3.16 10.35
C PRO A 40 -22.25 -3.89 11.65
N GLN A 41 -22.93 -5.02 11.89
CA GLN A 41 -22.61 -5.88 13.02
C GLN A 41 -21.60 -6.95 12.58
N ALA A 42 -20.50 -7.07 13.30
CA ALA A 42 -19.51 -8.11 13.04
C ALA A 42 -20.08 -9.48 13.45
N LEU A 43 -20.05 -10.45 12.52
CA LEU A 43 -20.41 -11.84 12.78
C LEU A 43 -19.31 -12.64 13.49
N GLN A 44 -18.14 -12.03 13.67
CA GLN A 44 -16.97 -12.61 14.35
C GLN A 44 -16.41 -11.63 15.38
N SER A 45 -15.67 -12.13 16.38
CA SER A 45 -14.94 -11.28 17.31
C SER A 45 -13.83 -10.53 16.56
N SER A 46 -14.03 -9.24 16.33
CA SER A 46 -13.09 -8.38 15.61
C SER A 46 -13.03 -7.00 16.27
N PRO A 47 -11.83 -6.42 16.45
CA PRO A 47 -11.69 -5.04 16.91
C PRO A 47 -11.99 -4.01 15.79
N MET A 48 -12.22 -4.47 14.56
CA MET A 48 -12.52 -3.63 13.41
C MET A 48 -13.85 -2.90 13.61
N ARG A 49 -13.84 -1.57 13.50
CA ARG A 49 -15.05 -0.74 13.48
C ARG A 49 -15.37 -0.37 12.05
N MET A 50 -16.61 -0.64 11.65
CA MET A 50 -17.13 -0.28 10.34
C MET A 50 -18.22 0.77 10.48
N ILE A 51 -18.21 1.74 9.58
CA ILE A 51 -19.29 2.69 9.39
C ILE A 51 -19.70 2.54 7.95
N ALA A 52 -20.96 2.20 7.72
CA ALA A 52 -21.53 2.10 6.38
C ALA A 52 -22.48 3.28 6.15
N THR A 53 -22.46 3.82 4.94
CA THR A 53 -23.34 4.91 4.52
C THR A 53 -24.04 4.53 3.22
N GLY A 54 -25.19 5.14 2.94
CA GLY A 54 -25.94 4.92 1.70
C GLY A 54 -27.18 4.05 1.88
N SER A 55 -27.42 3.17 0.90
CA SER A 55 -28.56 2.24 0.88
C SER A 55 -28.04 0.81 0.80
N GLN A 56 -28.59 -0.07 1.63
CA GLN A 56 -28.24 -1.48 1.66
C GLN A 56 -29.52 -2.31 1.73
N SER A 57 -29.57 -3.45 1.04
CA SER A 57 -30.72 -4.36 1.17
C SER A 57 -30.83 -4.90 2.61
N SER A 58 -32.05 -5.21 3.06
CA SER A 58 -32.31 -5.69 4.43
C SER A 58 -31.56 -6.97 4.81
N ASN A 59 -31.08 -7.72 3.82
CA ASN A 59 -30.35 -8.97 3.99
C ASN A 59 -28.88 -8.86 3.55
N GLY A 60 -28.41 -7.66 3.23
CA GLY A 60 -27.08 -7.46 2.67
C GLY A 60 -26.00 -7.89 3.65
N ASP A 61 -25.17 -8.86 3.25
CA ASP A 61 -24.03 -9.33 4.02
C ASP A 61 -22.71 -9.01 3.30
N LEU A 62 -21.70 -8.64 4.08
CA LEU A 62 -20.38 -8.25 3.60
C LEU A 62 -19.33 -9.12 4.27
N THR A 63 -18.48 -9.75 3.45
CA THR A 63 -17.29 -10.44 3.95
C THR A 63 -16.06 -9.59 3.68
N ILE A 64 -15.35 -9.25 4.75
CA ILE A 64 -14.09 -8.49 4.69
C ILE A 64 -12.96 -9.43 5.08
N VAL A 65 -11.95 -9.51 4.22
CA VAL A 65 -10.78 -10.36 4.44
C VAL A 65 -9.52 -9.51 4.39
N THR A 66 -8.66 -9.68 5.39
CA THR A 66 -7.29 -9.18 5.36
C THR A 66 -6.48 -10.05 4.42
N ARG A 67 -6.03 -9.49 3.28
CA ARG A 67 -5.42 -10.27 2.19
C ARG A 67 -3.89 -10.30 2.18
N GLY A 68 -3.21 -9.64 3.12
CA GLY A 68 -1.76 -9.77 3.18
C GLY A 68 -1.12 -9.17 4.43
N ALA A 69 -0.17 -9.92 4.97
CA ALA A 69 0.91 -9.43 5.84
C ALA A 69 2.12 -9.09 4.96
N GLY A 70 2.82 -7.99 5.26
CA GLY A 70 3.94 -7.47 4.48
C GLY A 70 4.24 -6.00 4.86
N SER A 71 5.36 -5.46 4.38
CA SER A 71 6.03 -4.21 4.81
C SER A 71 5.28 -2.89 4.57
N SER A 72 3.96 -2.88 4.50
CA SER A 72 3.18 -1.64 4.55
C SER A 72 2.61 -1.43 5.95
N ASN A 73 2.81 -0.24 6.52
CA ASN A 73 2.14 0.21 7.76
C ASN A 73 0.61 0.39 7.60
N GLN A 74 0.04 -0.03 6.45
CA GLN A 74 -1.36 0.10 6.09
C GLN A 74 -1.96 -1.30 5.87
N GLY A 75 -3.11 -1.55 6.49
CA GLY A 75 -3.85 -2.80 6.32
C GLY A 75 -4.44 -2.92 4.92
N ARG A 76 -4.30 -4.10 4.31
CA ARG A 76 -4.85 -4.41 2.99
C ARG A 76 -6.09 -5.27 3.14
N PHE A 77 -7.24 -4.72 2.74
CA PHE A 77 -8.55 -5.36 2.87
C PHE A 77 -9.18 -5.54 1.51
N THR A 78 -9.81 -6.70 1.30
CA THR A 78 -10.78 -6.89 0.22
C THR A 78 -12.15 -7.11 0.84
N PHE A 79 -13.19 -6.66 0.18
CA PHE A 79 -14.56 -6.91 0.61
C PHE A 79 -15.38 -7.53 -0.52
N THR A 80 -16.24 -8.46 -0.16
CA THR A 80 -17.16 -9.16 -1.06
C THR A 80 -18.58 -8.88 -0.60
N GLN A 81 -19.46 -8.56 -1.54
CA GLN A 81 -20.90 -8.45 -1.27
C GLN A 81 -21.55 -9.81 -1.49
N ASN A 82 -21.89 -10.48 -0.39
CA ASN A 82 -22.29 -11.89 -0.40
C ASN A 82 -23.60 -12.12 -1.19
N ASN A 83 -24.44 -11.10 -1.31
CA ASN A 83 -25.76 -11.22 -1.90
C ASN A 83 -25.80 -10.94 -3.41
N ASP A 84 -24.89 -10.10 -3.92
CA ASP A 84 -24.94 -9.61 -5.32
C ASP A 84 -23.86 -10.26 -6.18
N SER A 85 -22.67 -10.50 -5.62
CA SER A 85 -21.58 -11.17 -6.32
C SER A 85 -20.59 -11.76 -5.33
N PRO A 86 -20.81 -13.00 -4.86
CA PRO A 86 -19.91 -13.67 -3.93
C PRO A 86 -18.52 -13.99 -4.51
N THR A 87 -18.34 -13.78 -5.83
CA THR A 87 -17.09 -14.01 -6.54
C THR A 87 -16.36 -12.72 -6.92
N ILE A 88 -16.98 -11.55 -6.76
CA ILE A 88 -16.37 -10.26 -7.10
C ILE A 88 -15.85 -9.62 -5.83
N GLU A 89 -14.54 -9.44 -5.77
CA GLU A 89 -13.87 -8.74 -4.68
C GLU A 89 -13.62 -7.28 -5.04
N TYR A 90 -14.02 -6.39 -4.15
CA TYR A 90 -13.78 -4.96 -4.22
C TYR A 90 -12.66 -4.56 -3.24
N GLY A 91 -12.12 -3.35 -3.40
CA GLY A 91 -11.00 -2.85 -2.58
C GLY A 91 -9.62 -3.28 -3.09
N ARG A 92 -9.57 -3.92 -4.26
CA ARG A 92 -8.35 -4.19 -5.01
C ARG A 92 -8.16 -3.11 -6.07
N ASP A 93 -6.94 -2.60 -6.25
CA ASP A 93 -6.59 -1.93 -7.51
C ASP A 93 -6.91 -2.90 -8.66
N SER A 94 -7.54 -2.40 -9.73
CA SER A 94 -7.86 -3.19 -10.91
C SER A 94 -6.59 -3.92 -11.38
N PHE A 95 -6.64 -5.26 -11.48
CA PHE A 95 -5.51 -6.10 -11.89
C PHE A 95 -4.86 -5.68 -13.22
N ASN A 96 -5.57 -4.89 -14.00
CA ASN A 96 -5.31 -4.47 -15.36
C ASN A 96 -4.96 -2.98 -15.49
N GLY A 97 -4.87 -2.23 -14.39
CA GLY A 97 -4.49 -0.82 -14.39
C GLY A 97 -3.14 -0.60 -13.73
N ILE A 98 -2.06 -0.54 -14.49
CA ILE A 98 -0.83 0.12 -14.03
C ILE A 98 -1.07 1.62 -14.17
N SER A 99 -1.65 2.26 -13.15
CA SER A 99 -1.71 3.72 -13.08
C SER A 99 -0.48 4.26 -12.36
N GLY A 100 0.15 5.31 -12.90
CA GLY A 100 1.32 5.95 -12.28
C GLY A 100 2.66 5.30 -12.62
N PHE A 101 2.82 4.76 -13.83
CA PHE A 101 4.15 4.35 -14.30
C PHE A 101 5.05 5.58 -14.51
N GLU A 102 6.25 5.55 -13.94
CA GLU A 102 7.30 6.53 -14.20
C GLU A 102 8.49 5.82 -14.85
N TYR A 103 8.99 6.36 -15.95
CA TYR A 103 10.28 5.96 -16.47
C TYR A 103 11.38 6.71 -15.73
N ILE A 104 12.06 6.00 -14.84
CA ILE A 104 13.23 6.56 -14.14
C ILE A 104 14.44 6.38 -15.06
N TYR A 105 14.87 7.48 -15.68
CA TYR A 105 16.11 7.53 -16.44
C TYR A 105 17.27 7.87 -15.50
N GLN A 106 18.29 7.01 -15.48
CA GLN A 106 19.51 7.25 -14.72
C GLN A 106 20.69 7.34 -15.68
N SER A 107 21.27 8.53 -15.78
CA SER A 107 22.43 8.82 -16.63
C SER A 107 23.46 9.65 -15.91
N GLY A 108 24.74 9.38 -16.15
CA GLY A 108 25.82 10.24 -15.68
C GLY A 108 25.91 11.50 -16.53
N SER A 109 26.02 12.67 -15.90
CA SER A 109 26.43 13.89 -16.57
C SER A 109 27.91 13.77 -16.97
N GLY A 110 28.22 13.87 -18.26
CA GLY A 110 29.56 14.28 -18.72
C GLY A 110 30.57 13.22 -19.16
N ALA A 111 30.23 11.93 -19.28
CA ALA A 111 31.15 10.97 -19.90
C ALA A 111 30.39 9.96 -20.79
N LEU A 112 30.88 9.76 -22.01
CA LEU A 112 30.46 8.69 -22.95
C LEU A 112 30.63 7.26 -22.41
N PHE A 113 30.91 7.11 -21.12
CA PHE A 113 31.39 5.88 -20.51
C PHE A 113 30.73 5.51 -19.18
N ASN A 114 29.85 6.36 -18.62
CA ASN A 114 29.11 6.04 -17.40
C ASN A 114 27.82 5.30 -17.74
N HIS A 115 27.81 3.99 -17.49
CA HIS A 115 26.67 3.14 -17.83
C HIS A 115 26.07 2.51 -16.57
N TYR A 116 24.74 2.53 -16.49
CA TYR A 116 23.97 1.92 -15.41
C TYR A 116 23.41 0.59 -15.90
N TYR A 117 23.58 -0.48 -15.12
CA TYR A 117 23.08 -1.80 -15.45
C TYR A 117 22.42 -2.48 -14.26
N THR A 118 21.72 -3.58 -14.59
CA THR A 118 21.13 -4.54 -13.64
C THR A 118 20.27 -3.84 -12.59
N PRO A 119 19.26 -3.05 -13.00
CA PRO A 119 18.41 -2.36 -12.06
C PRO A 119 17.59 -3.39 -11.27
N THR A 120 17.53 -3.22 -9.96
CA THR A 120 16.54 -3.92 -9.12
C THR A 120 15.87 -2.91 -8.22
N THR A 121 14.61 -3.15 -7.89
CA THR A 121 13.83 -2.23 -7.05
C THR A 121 13.39 -2.89 -5.75
N HIS A 122 13.35 -2.08 -4.70
CA HIS A 122 12.80 -2.43 -3.39
C HIS A 122 11.98 -1.26 -2.85
N ILE A 123 10.93 -1.54 -2.08
CA ILE A 123 10.09 -0.51 -1.45
C ILE A 123 10.14 -0.71 0.06
N ASP A 124 10.51 0.33 0.81
CA ASP A 124 10.52 0.32 2.27
C ASP A 124 9.15 0.60 2.88
N SER A 125 9.08 0.55 4.22
CA SER A 125 7.87 0.87 4.98
C SER A 125 7.44 2.33 4.92
N GLU A 126 8.30 3.23 4.43
CA GLU A 126 8.03 4.66 4.23
C GLU A 126 7.56 4.96 2.81
N GLU A 127 7.26 3.93 2.00
CA GLU A 127 6.89 4.05 0.59
C GLU A 127 7.99 4.70 -0.29
N SER A 128 9.25 4.62 0.15
CA SER A 128 10.40 5.04 -0.67
C SER A 128 10.85 3.89 -1.57
N ILE A 129 11.13 4.21 -2.83
CA ILE A 129 11.67 3.27 -3.81
C ILE A 129 13.19 3.32 -3.74
N TYR A 130 13.82 2.16 -3.61
CA TYR A 130 15.25 1.98 -3.77
C TYR A 130 15.50 1.35 -5.13
N LEU A 131 16.10 2.10 -6.05
CA LEU A 131 16.57 1.60 -7.33
C LEU A 131 18.06 1.28 -7.21
N CYS A 132 18.40 0.01 -7.00
CA CYS A 132 19.79 -0.46 -6.98
C CYS A 132 20.33 -0.57 -8.40
N TYR A 133 21.60 -0.26 -8.59
CA TYR A 133 22.26 -0.31 -9.88
C TYR A 133 23.76 -0.60 -9.75
N TYR A 134 24.29 -1.25 -10.79
CA TYR A 134 25.71 -1.27 -11.06
C TYR A 134 26.04 -0.09 -11.98
N LYS A 135 27.02 0.72 -11.60
CA LYS A 135 27.55 1.83 -12.38
C LYS A 135 28.95 1.49 -12.86
N LEU A 136 29.06 1.22 -14.16
CA LEU A 136 30.35 1.15 -14.86
C LEU A 136 30.86 2.57 -15.02
N ASP A 137 32.03 2.85 -14.44
CA ASP A 137 32.70 4.16 -14.53
C ASP A 137 34.13 3.90 -14.99
N THR A 138 34.34 4.07 -16.29
CA THR A 138 35.62 3.74 -16.95
C THR A 138 36.73 4.73 -16.60
N SER A 139 36.41 5.82 -15.88
CA SER A 139 37.37 6.85 -15.50
C SER A 139 37.92 6.68 -14.09
N SER A 140 37.24 5.88 -13.24
CA SER A 140 37.66 5.67 -11.85
C SER A 140 37.43 4.24 -11.39
N ALA A 141 36.27 3.99 -10.78
CA ALA A 141 35.91 2.75 -10.12
C ALA A 141 34.49 2.37 -10.49
N ASN A 142 34.29 1.10 -10.80
CA ASN A 142 32.98 0.49 -10.87
C ASN A 142 32.31 0.60 -9.50
N LYS A 143 31.01 0.90 -9.48
CA LYS A 143 30.27 1.19 -8.25
C LYS A 143 29.01 0.33 -8.16
N ALA A 144 28.70 -0.15 -6.97
CA ALA A 144 27.38 -0.68 -6.62
C ALA A 144 26.72 0.33 -5.69
N GLY A 145 25.51 0.73 -6.02
CA GLY A 145 24.78 1.74 -5.26
C GLY A 145 23.29 1.66 -5.50
N TYR A 146 22.58 2.65 -4.98
CA TYR A 146 21.16 2.82 -5.22
C TYR A 146 20.78 4.30 -5.31
N THR A 147 19.62 4.55 -5.90
CA THR A 147 18.92 5.82 -5.81
C THR A 147 17.67 5.61 -4.97
N LYS A 148 17.59 6.31 -3.83
CA LYS A 148 16.37 6.39 -3.02
C LYS A 148 15.48 7.47 -3.63
N ILE A 149 14.22 7.13 -3.91
CA ILE A 149 13.19 8.02 -4.43
C ILE A 149 12.08 8.06 -3.39
N LYS A 150 11.90 9.23 -2.78
CA LYS A 150 10.82 9.46 -1.82
C LYS A 150 9.50 9.69 -2.53
N LYS A 151 8.40 9.62 -1.78
CA LYS A 151 7.03 9.88 -2.28
C LYS A 151 6.84 11.28 -2.89
N ASP A 152 7.63 12.25 -2.45
CA ASP A 152 7.65 13.61 -3.00
C ASP A 152 8.47 13.74 -4.30
N GLY A 153 9.05 12.64 -4.79
CA GLY A 153 9.89 12.59 -5.98
C GLY A 153 11.36 12.94 -5.73
N THR A 154 11.76 13.31 -4.50
CA THR A 154 13.14 13.61 -4.15
C THR A 154 14.03 12.39 -4.36
N LYS A 155 15.12 12.56 -5.13
CA LYS A 155 16.07 11.49 -5.47
C LYS A 155 17.40 11.71 -4.73
N THR A 156 17.91 10.67 -4.08
CA THR A 156 19.23 10.68 -3.42
C THR A 156 20.03 9.47 -3.88
N GLU A 157 21.24 9.70 -4.39
CA GLU A 157 22.14 8.64 -4.85
C GLU A 157 23.12 8.27 -3.72
N THR A 158 23.30 6.97 -3.48
CA THR A 158 24.23 6.43 -2.48
C THR A 158 25.07 5.33 -3.11
N ILE A 159 26.39 5.40 -2.91
CA ILE A 159 27.33 4.35 -3.33
C ILE A 159 27.67 3.52 -2.10
N VAL A 160 27.38 2.22 -2.17
CA VAL A 160 27.64 1.26 -1.08
C VAL A 160 29.01 0.61 -1.25
N TYR A 161 29.38 0.32 -2.50
CA TYR A 161 30.65 -0.34 -2.81
C TYR A 161 31.30 0.28 -4.05
N SER A 162 32.64 0.31 -4.06
CA SER A 162 33.43 0.73 -5.21
C SER A 162 34.67 -0.13 -5.39
N GLN A 163 35.02 -0.42 -6.63
CA GLN A 163 36.23 -1.17 -7.00
C GLN A 163 36.83 -0.60 -8.27
N LEU A 164 38.15 -0.48 -8.32
CA LEU A 164 38.85 0.11 -9.47
C LEU A 164 38.49 -0.61 -10.78
N SER A 165 38.21 0.19 -11.81
CA SER A 165 37.57 -0.23 -13.06
C SER A 165 38.36 -1.23 -13.91
N PHE A 166 39.70 -1.23 -13.82
CA PHE A 166 40.57 -2.17 -14.55
C PHE A 166 40.54 -3.61 -13.99
N VAL A 167 39.90 -3.83 -12.84
CA VAL A 167 39.82 -5.15 -12.21
C VAL A 167 38.66 -5.97 -12.80
N THR A 168 37.57 -5.34 -13.26
CA THR A 168 36.29 -6.03 -13.51
C THR A 168 35.50 -5.50 -14.72
N GLN A 169 36.15 -5.05 -15.81
CA GLN A 169 35.44 -4.40 -16.94
C GLN A 169 34.33 -5.26 -17.57
N THR A 170 34.46 -6.59 -17.54
CA THR A 170 33.46 -7.51 -18.10
C THR A 170 32.40 -7.95 -17.10
N GLN A 171 32.53 -7.57 -15.83
CA GLN A 171 31.73 -8.10 -14.72
C GLN A 171 30.80 -7.04 -14.16
N LYS A 172 29.60 -7.46 -13.76
CA LYS A 172 28.56 -6.59 -13.24
C LYS A 172 28.27 -6.98 -11.80
N PHE A 173 27.99 -6.00 -10.95
CA PHE A 173 27.82 -6.26 -9.53
C PHE A 173 26.44 -6.81 -9.14
N HIS A 174 25.43 -6.80 -10.02
CA HIS A 174 24.08 -7.32 -9.73
C HIS A 174 23.53 -6.94 -8.34
N PRO A 175 23.50 -5.64 -7.99
CA PRO A 175 23.17 -5.25 -6.64
C PRO A 175 21.68 -5.41 -6.32
N ASN A 176 21.38 -5.69 -5.06
CA ASN A 176 20.04 -5.78 -4.54
C ASN A 176 19.99 -5.28 -3.09
N ILE A 177 18.81 -4.90 -2.60
CA ILE A 177 18.63 -4.37 -1.25
C ILE A 177 17.33 -4.89 -0.63
N VAL A 178 17.33 -5.07 0.69
CA VAL A 178 16.14 -5.41 1.47
C VAL A 178 16.16 -4.66 2.80
N THR A 179 14.97 -4.24 3.26
CA THR A 179 14.77 -3.73 4.63
C THR A 179 14.37 -4.87 5.56
N LEU A 180 15.03 -4.97 6.70
CA LEU A 180 14.75 -5.91 7.78
C LEU A 180 13.67 -5.36 8.72
N GLN A 181 13.16 -6.23 9.59
CA GLN A 181 12.07 -5.87 10.53
C GLN A 181 12.48 -4.84 11.59
N ASP A 182 13.77 -4.75 11.89
CA ASP A 182 14.33 -3.78 12.83
C ASP A 182 14.58 -2.40 12.17
N GLY A 183 14.19 -2.23 10.90
CA GLY A 183 14.42 -1.01 10.13
C GLY A 183 15.81 -0.93 9.48
N SER A 184 16.72 -1.84 9.80
CA SER A 184 18.03 -1.90 9.15
C SER A 184 17.91 -2.41 7.70
N MET A 185 18.93 -2.13 6.90
CA MET A 185 19.00 -2.49 5.49
C MET A 185 20.14 -3.47 5.24
N MET A 186 19.91 -4.43 4.36
CA MET A 186 20.93 -5.32 3.81
C MET A 186 21.07 -5.06 2.32
N PHE A 187 22.29 -4.79 1.87
CA PHE A 187 22.64 -4.60 0.47
C PHE A 187 23.57 -5.72 0.02
N PHE A 188 23.19 -6.41 -1.05
CA PHE A 188 23.94 -7.52 -1.60
C PHE A 188 24.46 -7.16 -2.97
N HIS A 189 25.65 -7.64 -3.30
CA HIS A 189 26.18 -7.58 -4.65
C HIS A 189 27.15 -8.73 -4.89
N ILE A 190 27.37 -9.04 -6.16
CA ILE A 190 28.28 -10.10 -6.59
C ILE A 190 29.60 -9.45 -7.04
N ILE A 191 30.71 -10.01 -6.58
CA ILE A 191 32.01 -9.81 -7.20
C ILE A 191 32.40 -11.11 -7.90
N GLU A 192 32.70 -10.99 -9.18
CA GLU A 192 33.17 -12.12 -9.97
C GLU A 192 34.69 -11.98 -10.16
N ASP A 193 35.40 -13.10 -10.24
CA ASP A 193 36.80 -13.16 -10.68
C ASP A 193 37.08 -14.55 -11.24
N SER A 194 37.62 -14.62 -12.45
CA SER A 194 38.14 -15.86 -13.05
C SER A 194 37.16 -17.05 -12.99
N GLY A 195 35.88 -16.79 -13.30
CA GLY A 195 34.81 -17.80 -13.29
C GLY A 195 34.30 -18.18 -11.90
N LYS A 196 34.72 -17.47 -10.85
CA LYS A 196 34.18 -17.58 -9.49
C LYS A 196 33.34 -16.36 -9.19
N ALA A 197 32.30 -16.54 -8.38
CA ALA A 197 31.45 -15.47 -7.89
C ALA A 197 31.45 -15.50 -6.36
N ASN A 198 31.57 -14.34 -5.74
CA ASN A 198 31.41 -14.16 -4.30
C ASN A 198 30.31 -13.15 -4.04
N ILE A 199 29.41 -13.47 -3.12
CA ILE A 199 28.35 -12.55 -2.69
C ILE A 199 28.89 -11.75 -1.53
N ARG A 200 28.87 -10.43 -1.66
CA ARG A 200 29.12 -9.51 -0.55
C ARG A 200 27.81 -9.00 -0.01
N ALA A 201 27.72 -8.94 1.30
CA ALA A 201 26.61 -8.36 2.03
C ALA A 201 27.12 -7.12 2.77
N HIS A 202 26.31 -6.08 2.80
CA HIS A 202 26.57 -4.86 3.55
C HIS A 202 25.33 -4.56 4.38
N ARG A 203 25.50 -4.20 5.65
CA ARG A 203 24.41 -3.81 6.54
C ARG A 203 24.49 -2.32 6.87
N SER A 204 23.32 -1.69 6.97
CA SER A 204 23.18 -0.30 7.40
C SER A 204 22.03 -0.15 8.38
N GLU A 205 22.22 0.63 9.44
CA GLU A 205 21.15 0.98 10.39
C GLU A 205 20.41 2.27 10.02
N ASP A 206 21.03 3.12 9.17
CA ASP A 206 20.57 4.47 8.87
C ASP A 206 20.37 4.72 7.35
N GLY A 207 20.75 3.76 6.50
CA GLY A 207 20.73 3.90 5.05
C GLY A 207 21.79 4.88 4.51
N THR A 208 22.81 5.24 5.29
CA THR A 208 23.90 6.13 4.86
C THR A 208 25.28 5.55 5.16
N SER A 209 25.41 4.84 6.27
CA SER A 209 26.64 4.17 6.71
C SER A 209 26.50 2.67 6.49
N TRP A 210 27.46 2.07 5.79
CA TRP A 210 27.41 0.66 5.39
C TRP A 210 28.63 -0.10 5.94
N ILE A 211 28.37 -1.26 6.53
CA ILE A 211 29.38 -2.16 7.09
C ILE A 211 29.28 -3.50 6.35
N GLU A 212 30.40 -3.99 5.82
CA GLU A 212 30.50 -5.33 5.19
C GLU A 212 30.47 -6.45 6.25
#